data_AF-A0A2S9XJQ3-F1
#
_entry.id   AF-A0A2S9XJQ3-F1
#
_cell.length_a   1.000
_cell.length_b   1.000
_cell.length_c   1.000
_cell.angle_alpha   90.00
_cell.angle_beta   90.00
_cell.angle_gamma   90.00
#
_symmetry.space_group_name_H-M   'P 1'
#
loop_
_entity.id
_entity.type
_entity.pdbx_description
1 polymer ?
#
loop_
_entity_poly.entity_id
_entity_poly.type
_entity_poly.pdbx_seq_one_letter_code
_entity_poly.pdbx_strand_id
1 'polypeptide(L)'
;MADIRAKLVQVSIEPPGAKFRTDRFGLLKLHLTEERARELGGMLGSTMDLFAEISLTDEGKVDAGHLLDFTPLSSVSGDEEFEVWKQWFSKAGSAWKDVDDIEAELRLMRDGSKEDAQ
;
A
#
# COMPACT_ATOMS: atom_id res chain seq x y z
N MET A 1 7.91 9.70 3.27
CA MET A 1 7.40 8.43 2.73
C MET A 1 6.00 8.18 3.24
N ALA A 2 5.13 7.65 2.40
CA ALA A 2 3.76 7.32 2.74
C ALA A 2 3.38 5.95 2.15
N ASP A 3 2.73 5.13 2.98
CA ASP A 3 2.03 3.92 2.57
C ASP A 3 0.57 4.26 2.26
N ILE A 4 0.13 3.98 1.04
CA ILE A 4 -1.17 4.44 0.54
C ILE A 4 -1.89 3.31 -0.18
N ARG A 5 -3.04 2.92 0.34
CA ARG A 5 -3.96 2.05 -0.39
C ARG A 5 -4.68 2.84 -1.49
N ALA A 6 -4.60 2.34 -2.71
CA ALA A 6 -5.18 3.04 -3.84
C ALA A 6 -5.59 2.11 -4.98
N LYS A 7 -6.57 2.53 -5.76
CA LYS A 7 -6.96 1.87 -7.00
C LYS A 7 -6.26 2.53 -8.19
N LEU A 8 -5.54 1.76 -9.00
CA LEU A 8 -4.92 2.27 -10.22
C LEU A 8 -5.99 2.59 -11.27
N VAL A 9 -6.02 3.84 -11.74
CA VAL A 9 -7.04 4.30 -12.70
C VAL A 9 -6.48 4.74 -14.04
N GLN A 10 -5.20 5.11 -14.11
CA GLN A 10 -4.53 5.50 -15.36
C GLN A 10 -3.04 5.28 -15.24
N VAL A 11 -2.41 4.86 -16.34
CA VAL A 11 -0.96 4.82 -16.51
C VAL A 11 -0.57 5.57 -17.79
N SER A 12 0.58 6.23 -17.79
CA SER A 12 1.19 6.94 -18.90
C SER A 12 2.65 6.55 -19.00
N ILE A 13 3.14 6.38 -20.23
CA ILE A 13 4.55 6.06 -20.53
C ILE A 13 5.32 7.33 -20.91
N GLU A 14 4.66 8.34 -21.48
CA GLU A 14 5.33 9.56 -21.95
C GLU A 14 4.49 10.81 -21.63
N PRO A 15 4.82 11.56 -20.56
CA PRO A 15 5.82 11.24 -19.54
C PRO A 15 5.37 10.06 -18.63
N PRO A 16 6.31 9.30 -18.04
CA PRO A 16 5.99 8.22 -17.11
C PRO A 16 5.22 8.72 -15.88
N GLY A 17 4.06 8.14 -15.65
CA GLY A 17 3.19 8.54 -14.54
C GLY A 17 2.01 7.61 -14.35
N ALA A 18 1.46 7.59 -13.14
CA ALA A 18 0.21 6.89 -12.86
C ALA A 18 -0.72 7.76 -12.02
N LYS A 19 -2.03 7.53 -12.20
CA LYS A 19 -3.07 8.10 -11.36
C LYS A 19 -3.74 7.00 -10.56
N PHE A 20 -3.96 7.30 -9.30
CA PHE A 20 -4.55 6.42 -8.34
C PHE A 20 -5.73 7.10 -7.68
N ARG A 21 -6.79 6.34 -7.41
CA ARG A 21 -7.89 6.78 -6.56
C ARG A 21 -7.63 6.30 -5.14
N THR A 22 -7.62 7.24 -4.21
CA THR A 22 -7.36 7.05 -2.78
C THR A 22 -8.51 7.68 -1.99
N ASP A 23 -8.82 7.13 -0.83
CA ASP A 23 -9.82 7.74 0.06
C ASP A 23 -9.28 9.01 0.72
N ARG A 24 -7.97 9.03 1.01
CA ARG A 24 -7.31 10.13 1.72
C ARG A 24 -7.09 11.38 0.87
N PHE A 25 -6.70 11.23 -0.40
CA PHE A 25 -6.31 12.33 -1.27
C PHE A 25 -7.20 12.48 -2.51
N GLY A 26 -8.23 11.64 -2.65
CA GLY A 26 -9.01 11.55 -3.87
C GLY A 26 -8.15 11.04 -5.02
N LEU A 27 -7.93 11.87 -6.04
CA LEU A 27 -7.12 11.50 -7.20
C LEU A 27 -5.65 11.87 -6.97
N LEU A 28 -4.82 10.87 -6.71
CA LEU A 28 -3.39 11.01 -6.52
C LEU A 28 -2.65 10.75 -7.84
N LYS A 29 -1.82 11.70 -8.29
CA LYS A 29 -0.92 11.52 -9.43
C LYS A 29 0.50 11.31 -8.92
N LEU A 30 1.14 10.23 -9.35
CA LEU A 30 2.53 9.93 -9.02
C LEU A 30 3.38 9.84 -10.29
N HIS A 31 4.57 10.40 -10.21
CA HIS A 31 5.65 10.17 -11.15
C HIS A 31 6.31 8.83 -10.87
N LEU A 32 6.84 8.19 -11.90
CA LEU A 32 7.45 6.87 -11.81
C LEU A 32 8.46 6.68 -12.94
N THR A 33 9.23 5.60 -12.93
CA THR A 33 10.13 5.26 -14.06
C THR A 33 9.34 4.61 -15.20
N GLU A 34 9.88 4.63 -16.41
CA GLU A 34 9.25 3.95 -17.55
C GLU A 34 9.04 2.45 -17.30
N GLU A 35 10.00 1.80 -16.64
CA GLU A 35 9.90 0.40 -16.21
C GLU A 35 8.67 0.16 -15.33
N ARG A 36 8.49 0.96 -14.28
CA ARG A 36 7.32 0.87 -13.40
C ARG A 36 6.01 1.20 -14.13
N ALA A 37 6.05 2.09 -15.13
CA ALA A 37 4.88 2.40 -15.96
C ALA A 37 4.43 1.15 -16.73
N ARG A 38 5.39 0.40 -17.30
CA ARG A 38 5.09 -0.84 -18.03
C ARG A 38 4.54 -1.92 -17.11
N GLU A 39 5.11 -2.08 -15.91
CA GLU A 39 4.61 -3.03 -14.90
C GLU A 39 3.15 -2.73 -14.50
N LEU A 40 2.84 -1.47 -14.22
CA LEU A 40 1.48 -1.05 -13.83
C LEU A 40 0.47 -1.14 -14.98
N GLY A 41 0.92 -1.05 -16.23
CA GLY A 41 0.05 -1.12 -17.41
C GLY A 41 -0.82 -2.39 -17.44
N GLY A 42 -0.27 -3.52 -16.98
CA GLY A 42 -0.98 -4.80 -16.88
C GLY A 42 -1.94 -4.90 -15.70
N MET A 43 -1.95 -3.93 -14.78
CA MET A 43 -2.66 -3.99 -13.50
C MET A 43 -3.75 -2.92 -13.39
N LEU A 44 -4.13 -2.29 -14.51
CA LEU A 44 -5.13 -1.24 -14.55
C LEU A 44 -6.44 -1.70 -13.90
N GLY A 45 -6.96 -0.88 -12.97
CA GLY A 45 -8.16 -1.20 -12.22
C GLY A 45 -7.93 -2.02 -10.95
N SER A 46 -6.70 -2.51 -10.70
CA SER A 46 -6.36 -3.22 -9.47
C SER A 46 -6.24 -2.26 -8.29
N THR A 47 -6.61 -2.74 -7.11
CA THR A 47 -6.27 -2.09 -5.84
C THR A 47 -4.86 -2.52 -5.45
N MET A 48 -4.09 -1.63 -4.85
CA MET A 48 -2.71 -1.88 -4.46
C MET A 48 -2.32 -1.02 -3.27
N ASP A 49 -1.35 -1.51 -2.50
CA ASP A 49 -0.67 -0.72 -1.50
C ASP A 49 0.57 -0.09 -2.16
N LEU A 50 0.65 1.24 -2.10
CA LEU A 50 1.68 2.06 -2.72
C LEU A 50 2.68 2.52 -1.67
N PHE A 51 3.97 2.42 -1.98
CA PHE A 51 5.02 3.10 -1.25
C PHE A 51 5.50 4.30 -2.07
N ALA A 52 5.20 5.50 -1.60
CA ALA A 52 5.45 6.73 -2.35
C ALA A 52 6.10 7.83 -1.50
N GLU A 53 6.93 8.63 -2.16
CA GLU A 53 7.32 9.94 -1.64
C GLU A 53 6.29 10.97 -2.08
N ILE A 54 5.78 11.77 -1.13
CA ILE A 54 4.76 12.78 -1.39
C ILE A 54 5.14 14.07 -0.69
N SER A 55 5.06 15.16 -1.45
CA SER A 55 5.13 16.53 -0.93
C SER A 55 3.72 17.08 -0.81
N LEU A 56 3.41 17.66 0.34
CA LEU A 56 2.14 18.33 0.60
C LEU A 56 2.32 19.84 0.53
N THR A 57 1.31 20.55 0.06
CA THR A 57 1.20 22.00 0.20
C THR A 57 0.87 22.38 1.65
N ASP A 58 0.98 23.67 1.98
CA ASP A 58 0.58 24.21 3.29
C ASP A 58 -0.90 23.96 3.63
N GLU A 59 -1.74 23.71 2.61
CA GLU A 59 -3.15 23.34 2.76
C GLU A 59 -3.37 21.82 2.94
N GLY A 60 -2.30 21.03 3.02
CA GLY A 60 -2.35 19.57 3.15
C GLY A 60 -2.74 18.81 1.88
N LYS A 61 -2.74 19.47 0.71
CA LYS A 61 -2.99 18.83 -0.60
C LYS A 61 -1.69 18.28 -1.16
N VAL A 62 -1.80 17.26 -2.01
CA VAL A 62 -0.62 16.70 -2.70
C VAL A 62 -0.15 17.66 -3.77
N ASP A 63 1.10 18.13 -3.65
CA ASP A 63 1.79 19.00 -4.61
C ASP A 63 2.52 18.17 -5.67
N ALA A 64 3.30 17.19 -5.21
CA ALA A 64 4.05 16.27 -6.06
C ALA A 64 4.19 14.91 -5.37
N GLY A 65 4.42 13.84 -6.15
CA GLY A 65 4.78 12.56 -5.59
C GLY A 65 5.46 11.61 -6.57
N HIS A 66 6.30 10.75 -6.03
CA HIS A 66 7.05 9.72 -6.74
C HIS A 66 6.71 8.34 -6.18
N LEU A 67 6.30 7.43 -7.06
CA LEU A 67 6.08 6.04 -6.71
C LEU A 67 7.44 5.34 -6.62
N LEU A 68 7.70 4.71 -5.48
CA LEU A 68 8.94 3.99 -5.22
C LEU A 68 8.73 2.48 -5.39
N ASP A 69 7.62 1.98 -4.83
CA ASP A 69 7.23 0.58 -4.95
C ASP A 69 5.72 0.41 -4.82
N PHE A 70 5.19 -0.75 -5.22
CA PHE A 70 3.78 -1.08 -5.07
C PHE A 70 3.58 -2.59 -4.92
N THR A 71 2.53 -2.96 -4.19
CA THR A 71 2.08 -4.35 -4.06
C THR A 71 0.63 -4.44 -4.51
N PRO A 72 0.33 -5.15 -5.62
CA PRO A 72 -1.03 -5.41 -6.03
C PRO A 72 -1.76 -6.20 -4.94
N LEU A 73 -2.92 -5.70 -4.53
CA LEU A 73 -3.88 -6.47 -3.76
C LEU A 73 -4.69 -7.21 -4.81
N SER A 74 -4.17 -8.35 -5.27
CA SER A 74 -4.93 -9.24 -6.15
C SER A 74 -6.30 -9.49 -5.52
N SER A 75 -7.35 -9.62 -6.33
CA SER A 75 -8.49 -10.45 -5.96
C SER A 75 -7.96 -11.88 -5.88
N VAL A 76 -7.36 -12.21 -4.74
CA VAL A 76 -6.62 -13.43 -4.54
C VAL A 76 -7.65 -14.56 -4.43
N SER A 77 -7.62 -15.57 -5.30
CA SER A 77 -8.30 -16.83 -4.97
C SER A 77 -7.68 -17.34 -3.67
N GLY A 78 -8.49 -17.83 -2.72
CA GLY A 78 -8.11 -18.03 -1.31
C GLY A 78 -6.78 -18.77 -1.04
N ASP A 79 -6.26 -19.55 -1.99
CA ASP A 79 -4.98 -20.24 -1.88
C ASP A 79 -3.75 -19.31 -1.99
N GLU A 80 -3.81 -18.23 -2.77
CA GLU A 80 -2.70 -17.26 -2.89
C GLU A 80 -2.73 -16.22 -1.74
N GLU A 81 -3.88 -16.01 -1.09
CA GLU A 81 -4.03 -15.06 0.03
C GLU A 81 -3.16 -15.51 1.19
N PHE A 82 -3.13 -16.82 1.43
CA PHE A 82 -2.27 -17.45 2.43
C PHE A 82 -0.78 -17.21 2.15
N GLU A 83 -0.35 -17.22 0.89
CA GLU A 83 1.06 -16.99 0.53
C GLU A 83 1.46 -15.51 0.62
N VAL A 84 0.57 -14.58 0.25
CA VAL A 84 0.79 -13.14 0.47
C VAL A 84 0.85 -12.84 1.97
N TRP A 85 -0.05 -13.42 2.76
CA TRP A 85 -0.05 -13.28 4.21
C TRP A 85 1.22 -13.87 4.83
N LYS A 86 1.69 -15.04 4.37
CA LYS A 86 2.98 -15.61 4.78
C LYS A 86 4.16 -14.72 4.44
N GLN A 87 4.19 -14.12 3.26
CA GLN A 87 5.29 -13.24 2.85
C GLN A 87 5.31 -11.95 3.68
N TRP A 88 4.14 -11.35 3.94
CA TRP A 88 4.02 -10.22 4.84
C TRP A 88 4.43 -10.60 6.26
N PHE A 89 3.87 -11.71 6.79
CA PHE A 89 4.17 -12.23 8.12
C PHE A 89 5.65 -12.56 8.28
N SER A 90 6.30 -13.16 7.29
CA SER A 90 7.73 -13.46 7.33
C SER A 90 8.59 -12.19 7.38
N LYS A 91 8.11 -11.08 6.82
CA LYS A 91 8.81 -9.78 6.89
C LYS A 91 8.54 -9.08 8.21
N ALA A 92 7.28 -9.00 8.64
CA ALA A 92 6.84 -8.33 9.86
C ALA A 92 7.25 -9.08 11.13
N GLY A 93 7.06 -10.40 11.16
CA GLY A 93 7.43 -11.29 12.26
C GLY A 93 8.89 -11.73 12.28
N SER A 94 9.75 -11.19 11.39
CA SER A 94 11.18 -11.48 11.39
C SER A 94 11.89 -11.08 12.70
N ALA A 95 11.27 -10.20 13.50
CA ALA A 95 11.72 -9.81 14.81
C ALA A 95 11.14 -10.66 15.96
N TRP A 96 10.11 -11.48 15.70
CA TRP A 96 9.46 -12.33 16.70
C TRP A 96 10.26 -13.62 16.86
N LYS A 97 10.71 -13.89 18.09
CA LYS A 97 11.63 -14.98 18.40
C LYS A 97 10.95 -16.11 19.15
N ASP A 98 9.85 -15.84 19.84
CA ASP A 98 9.11 -16.83 20.61
C ASP A 98 7.59 -16.57 20.62
N VAL A 99 6.86 -17.48 21.28
CA VAL A 99 5.39 -17.45 21.37
C VAL A 99 4.91 -16.22 22.14
N ASP A 100 5.72 -15.68 23.05
CA ASP A 100 5.35 -14.52 23.87
C ASP A 100 5.27 -13.24 23.01
N ASP A 101 6.12 -13.10 21.98
CA ASP A 101 6.04 -12.00 21.01
C ASP A 101 4.72 -12.02 20.21
N ILE A 102 4.27 -13.22 19.82
CA ILE A 102 3.00 -13.40 19.09
C ILE A 102 1.82 -13.10 20.02
N GLU A 103 1.87 -13.58 21.27
CA GLU A 103 0.83 -13.29 22.26
C GLU A 103 0.77 -11.81 22.61
N ALA A 104 1.92 -11.11 22.67
CA ALA A 104 1.97 -9.67 22.91
C ALA A 104 1.25 -8.88 21.81
N GLU A 105 1.54 -9.19 20.54
CA GLU A 105 0.89 -8.56 19.39
C GLU A 105 -0.62 -8.86 19.32
N LEU A 106 -1.02 -10.11 19.58
CA LEU A 106 -2.43 -10.49 19.63
C LEU A 106 -3.17 -9.80 20.79
N ARG A 107 -2.51 -9.57 21.94
CA ARG A 107 -3.08 -8.79 23.05
C ARG A 107 -3.23 -7.32 22.70
N LEU A 108 -2.26 -6.72 22.03
CA LEU A 108 -2.34 -5.32 21.57
C LEU A 108 -3.54 -5.11 20.61
N MET A 109 -3.75 -6.02 19.66
CA MET A 109 -4.92 -5.96 18.76
C MET A 109 -6.25 -6.16 19.48
N ARG A 110 -6.29 -7.04 20.50
CA ARG A 110 -7.50 -7.30 21.29
C ARG A 110 -7.85 -6.14 22.21
N ASP A 111 -6.86 -5.49 22.80
CA ASP A 111 -7.06 -4.40 23.75
C ASP A 111 -7.31 -3.06 23.03
N GLY A 112 -6.73 -2.84 21.84
CA GLY A 112 -7.08 -1.70 20.97
C GLY A 112 -8.53 -1.73 20.46
N SER A 113 -9.15 -2.92 20.37
CA SER A 113 -10.59 -3.06 20.09
C SER A 113 -11.50 -2.60 21.24
N LYS A 114 -10.97 -2.30 22.43
CA LYS A 114 -11.75 -1.82 23.58
C LYS A 114 -11.70 -0.32 23.79
N GLU A 115 -10.75 0.41 23.21
CA GLU A 115 -10.69 1.88 23.33
C GLU A 115 -11.67 2.60 22.39
N ASP A 116 -12.17 1.94 21.34
CA ASP A 116 -13.15 2.53 20.40
C ASP A 116 -14.62 2.22 20.76
N ALA A 117 -14.89 1.64 21.93
CA ALA A 117 -16.23 1.23 22.35
C ALA A 117 -16.75 1.92 23.63
N GLN A 118 -16.29 3.14 23.94
CA GLN A 118 -16.80 3.91 25.07
C GLN A 118 -17.11 5.38 24.75
#